data_AF-A0A941LM86-F1
#
_entry.id   AF-A0A941LM86-F1
#
_cell.length_a   1.000
_cell.length_b   1.000
_cell.length_c   1.000
_cell.angle_alpha   90.00
_cell.angle_beta   90.00
_cell.angle_gamma   90.00
#
_symmetry.space_group_name_H-M   'P 1'
#
loop_
_entity.id
_entity.type
_entity.pdbx_description
1 polymer ?
#
loop_
_entity_poly.entity_id
_entity_poly.type
_entity_poly.pdbx_seq_one_letter_code
_entity_poly.pdbx_strand_id
1 'polypeptide(L)' 'MVERLMERIGDTYRVVVVLIGIGVASVAGCAADSPKPAPIITQDQVKGNADKLFERLKQEENNRTAGSGPAPY' A
#
# COMPACT_ATOMS: atom_id res chain seq x y z
N MET A 1 55.77 1.40 3.38
CA MET A 1 54.80 2.53 3.34
C MET A 1 53.68 2.29 2.32
N VAL A 2 54.01 1.73 1.14
CA VAL A 2 53.06 1.49 0.03
C VAL A 2 52.00 0.40 0.32
N GLU A 3 52.36 -0.68 1.02
CA GLU A 3 51.43 -1.79 1.31
C GLU A 3 50.22 -1.35 2.16
N ARG A 4 50.46 -0.57 3.23
CA ARG A 4 49.40 -0.01 4.07
C ARG A 4 48.49 0.98 3.32
N LEU A 5 48.99 1.61 2.26
CA LEU A 5 48.22 2.53 1.43
C LEU A 5 47.27 1.75 0.52
N MET A 6 47.74 0.67 -0.09
CA MET A 6 46.91 -0.20 -0.93
C MET A 6 45.81 -0.91 -0.13
N GLU A 7 46.10 -1.34 1.10
CA GLU A 7 45.12 -1.97 1.98
C GLU A 7 43.97 -1.01 2.34
N ARG A 8 44.29 0.25 2.66
CA ARG A 8 43.29 1.29 2.92
C ARG A 8 42.46 1.64 1.67
N ILE A 9 43.10 1.70 0.51
CA ILE A 9 42.40 1.97 -0.77
C ILE A 9 41.45 0.83 -1.10
N GLY A 10 41.87 -0.42 -0.92
CA GLY A 10 41.04 -1.60 -1.15
C GLY A 10 39.82 -1.67 -0.23
N ASP A 11 39.99 -1.35 1.05
CA ASP A 11 38.89 -1.33 2.02
C ASP A 11 37.90 -0.20 1.72
N THR A 12 38.41 0.99 1.43
CA THR A 12 37.58 2.15 1.04
C THR A 12 36.79 1.84 -0.23
N TYR A 13 37.42 1.20 -1.22
CA TYR A 13 36.76 0.80 -2.46
C TYR A 13 35.64 -0.21 -2.21
N ARG A 14 35.86 -1.20 -1.34
CA ARG A 14 34.83 -2.18 -0.95
C ARG A 14 33.63 -1.52 -0.29
N VAL A 15 33.87 -0.59 0.64
CA VAL A 15 32.79 0.17 1.31
C VAL A 15 32.00 1.00 0.30
N VAL A 16 32.68 1.69 -0.63
CA VAL A 16 32.03 2.49 -1.67
C VAL A 16 31.15 1.63 -2.59
N VAL A 17 31.63 0.47 -3.02
CA VAL A 17 30.85 -0.45 -3.88
C VAL A 17 29.58 -0.93 -3.17
N VAL A 18 29.67 -1.29 -1.88
CA VAL A 18 28.51 -1.72 -1.09
C VAL A 18 27.50 -0.58 -0.92
N LEU A 19 27.95 0.63 -0.61
CA LEU A 19 27.08 1.80 -0.45
C LEU A 19 26.32 2.14 -1.74
N ILE A 20 27.01 2.07 -2.89
CA ILE A 20 26.37 2.28 -4.20
C ILE A 20 25.32 1.18 -4.46
N GLY A 21 25.64 -0.08 -4.17
CA GLY A 21 24.70 -1.20 -4.34
C GLY A 21 23.43 -1.05 -3.50
N ILE A 22 23.56 -0.65 -2.23
CA ILE A 22 22.42 -0.37 -1.34
C ILE A 22 21.58 0.80 -1.88
N GLY A 23 22.23 1.88 -2.32
CA GLY A 23 21.56 3.04 -2.90
C GLY A 23 20.72 2.67 -4.13
N VAL A 24 21.30 1.91 -5.06
CA VAL A 24 20.61 1.46 -6.29
C VAL A 24 19.46 0.48 -5.97
N ALA A 25 19.65 -0.44 -5.02
CA ALA A 25 18.58 -1.36 -4.62
C ALA A 25 17.39 -0.63 -3.97
N SER A 26 17.67 0.41 -3.17
CA SER A 26 16.63 1.18 -2.48
C SER A 26 15.70 1.94 -3.43
N VAL A 27 16.21 2.40 -4.59
CA VAL A 27 15.39 3.09 -5.60
C VAL A 27 14.63 2.11 -6.51
N ALA A 28 15.16 0.91 -6.73
CA ALA A 28 14.50 -0.11 -7.56
C ALA A 28 13.39 -0.88 -6.81
N GLY A 29 13.42 -0.89 -5.48
CA GLY A 29 12.51 -1.71 -4.66
C GLY A 29 11.05 -1.21 -4.58
N CYS A 30 10.77 0.08 -4.82
CA CYS A 30 9.42 0.62 -4.66
C CYS A 30 8.50 0.48 -5.88
N ALA A 31 9.02 0.13 -7.06
CA ALA A 31 8.24 0.03 -8.31
C ALA A 31 8.25 -1.37 -8.94
N ALA A 32 8.88 -2.36 -8.27
CA ALA A 32 8.96 -3.73 -8.78
C ALA A 32 7.64 -4.51 -8.68
N ASP A 33 6.67 -4.01 -7.93
CA ASP A 33 5.30 -4.53 -7.96
C ASP A 33 4.58 -3.93 -9.19
N SER A 34 4.68 -4.64 -10.31
CA SER A 34 3.93 -4.30 -11.53
C SER A 34 2.45 -4.17 -11.13
N PRO A 35 1.78 -3.02 -11.37
CA PRO A 35 0.42 -2.80 -10.89
C PRO A 35 -0.48 -3.94 -11.33
N LYS A 36 -0.90 -4.78 -10.36
CA LYS A 36 -1.84 -5.85 -10.62
C LYS A 36 -3.03 -5.22 -11.35
N PRO A 37 -3.50 -5.77 -12.49
CA PRO A 37 -4.62 -5.20 -13.21
C PRO A 37 -5.74 -4.91 -12.22
N ALA A 38 -6.10 -3.64 -12.08
CA ALA A 38 -7.17 -3.24 -11.18
C ALA A 38 -8.40 -4.09 -11.55
N PRO A 39 -9.08 -4.72 -10.59
CA PRO A 39 -10.28 -5.48 -10.88
C PRO A 39 -11.23 -4.57 -11.67
N ILE A 40 -11.57 -4.97 -12.90
CA ILE A 40 -12.57 -4.25 -13.69
C ILE A 40 -13.90 -4.51 -12.99
N ILE A 41 -14.25 -3.63 -12.05
CA ILE A 41 -15.55 -3.65 -11.39
C ILE A 41 -16.56 -3.31 -12.49
N THR A 42 -17.34 -4.30 -12.92
CA THR A 42 -18.35 -4.08 -13.95
C THR A 42 -19.49 -3.23 -13.39
N GLN A 43 -20.20 -2.52 -14.26
CA GLN A 43 -21.33 -1.67 -13.85
C GLN A 43 -22.40 -2.46 -13.07
N ASP A 44 -22.60 -3.74 -13.42
CA ASP A 44 -23.52 -4.64 -12.72
C ASP A 44 -23.07 -4.91 -11.27
N GLN A 45 -21.77 -5.01 -11.01
CA GLN A 45 -21.24 -5.14 -9.64
C GLN A 45 -21.43 -3.86 -8.84
N VAL A 46 -21.23 -2.68 -9.45
CA VAL A 46 -21.48 -1.40 -8.77
C VAL A 46 -22.96 -1.28 -8.40
N LYS A 47 -23.86 -1.56 -9.34
CA LYS A 47 -25.30 -1.51 -9.13
C LYS A 47 -25.73 -2.49 -8.03
N GLY A 48 -25.31 -3.75 -8.12
CA GLY A 48 -25.65 -4.76 -7.12
C GLY A 48 -25.10 -4.47 -5.72
N ASN A 49 -23.92 -3.83 -5.63
CA ASN A 49 -23.36 -3.43 -4.34
C ASN A 49 -24.11 -2.21 -3.76
N ALA A 50 -24.50 -1.26 -4.61
CA ALA A 50 -25.31 -0.11 -4.21
C ALA A 50 -26.70 -0.54 -3.71
N ASP A 51 -27.41 -1.39 -4.46
CA ASP A 51 -28.74 -1.86 -4.09
C ASP A 51 -28.74 -2.57 -2.72
N LYS A 52 -27.72 -3.41 -2.46
CA LYS A 52 -27.55 -4.09 -1.16
C LYS A 52 -27.28 -3.12 -0.01
N LEU A 53 -26.51 -2.05 -0.26
CA LEU A 53 -26.24 -1.03 0.75
C LEU A 53 -27.51 -0.24 1.06
N PHE A 54 -28.30 0.13 0.07
CA PHE A 54 -29.58 0.81 0.27
C PHE A 54 -30.56 -0.03 1.09
N GLU A 55 -30.70 -1.32 0.79
CA GLU A 55 -31.56 -2.20 1.59
C GLU A 55 -31.09 -2.33 3.05
N ARG A 56 -29.77 -2.41 3.28
CA ARG A 56 -29.23 -2.42 4.64
C ARG A 56 -29.48 -1.12 5.39
N LEU A 57 -29.28 0.02 4.73
CA LEU A 57 -29.55 1.34 5.32
C LEU A 57 -31.03 1.51 5.67
N LYS A 58 -31.93 1.02 4.81
CA LYS A 58 -33.38 1.02 5.07
C LYS A 58 -33.73 0.12 6.25
N GLN A 59 -33.12 -1.06 6.35
CA GLN A 59 -33.32 -1.95 7.48
C GLN A 59 -32.80 -1.32 8.79
N GLU A 60 -31.65 -0.64 8.74
CA GLU A 60 -31.10 0.08 9.90
C GLU A 60 -32.04 1.21 10.34
N GLU A 61 -32.53 2.03 9.40
CA GLU A 61 -33.48 3.11 9.70
C GLU A 61 -34.77 2.56 10.31
N ASN A 62 -35.39 1.55 9.68
CA ASN A 62 -36.58 0.92 10.21
C ASN A 62 -36.35 0.31 11.60
N ASN A 63 -35.18 -0.29 11.84
CA ASN A 63 -34.81 -0.81 13.16
C ASN A 63 -34.58 0.31 14.19
N ARG A 64 -34.05 1.46 13.79
CA ARG A 64 -33.93 2.65 14.65
C ARG A 64 -35.30 3.18 15.00
N THR A 65 -36.20 3.31 14.02
CA THR A 65 -37.57 3.78 14.22
C THR A 65 -38.43 2.82 15.03
N ALA A 66 -38.20 1.50 14.93
CA ALA A 66 -38.88 0.48 15.72
C ALA A 66 -38.30 0.26 17.13
N GLY A 67 -37.02 0.61 17.35
CA GLY A 67 -36.27 0.21 18.56
C GLY A 67 -36.03 1.32 19.59
N SER A 68 -35.99 2.59 19.22
CA SER A 68 -35.84 3.69 20.17
C SER A 68 -36.12 5.03 19.48
N GLY A 69 -36.87 5.89 20.15
CA GLY A 69 -36.99 7.30 19.77
C GLY A 69 -35.64 8.00 19.56
N PRO A 70 -35.65 9.20 18.96
CA PRO A 70 -34.48 9.84 18.37
C PRO A 70 -33.26 9.78 19.29
N ALA A 71 -32.16 9.21 18.79
CA ALA A 71 -30.89 9.21 19.50
C ALA A 71 -30.50 10.69 19.77
N PRO A 72 -30.28 11.09 21.04
CA PRO A 72 -29.89 12.45 21.34
C PRO A 72 -28.48 12.69 20.78
N TYR A 73 -28.34 13.79 20.03
CA TYR A 73 -27.06 14.33 19.60
C TYR A 73 -26.28 14.91 20.77
#